data_AF-A0A4S2KF41-F1
#
_entry.id   AF-A0A4S2KF41-F1
#
_cell.length_a   1.000
_cell.length_b   1.000
_cell.length_c   1.000
_cell.angle_alpha   90.00
_cell.angle_beta   90.00
_cell.angle_gamma   90.00
#
_symmetry.space_group_name_H-M   'P 1'
#
loop_
_entity.id
_entity.type
_entity.pdbx_description
1 polymer ?
#
loop_
_entity_poly.entity_id
_entity_poly.type
_entity_poly.pdbx_seq_one_letter_code
_entity_poly.pdbx_strand_id
1 'polypeptide(L)'
;DRTRLETYEEISSEQNDIDVFANLTFRFTCKDMPSGFYADMDYNCRIFHVCENSGDGFPVICANDTVFDQKQRICTDDENIDCQHAHEWYYLNELSYSADIESRTTITEEIMEEDESKVDQEDIVPSVLPLMID
;
A
#
# COMPACT_ATOMS: atom_id res chain seq x y z
N ASP A 1 -22.58 4.72 29.86
CA ASP A 1 -21.46 5.02 30.77
C ASP A 1 -20.27 5.43 29.92
N ARG A 2 -19.99 6.74 29.83
CA ARG A 2 -19.12 7.37 28.81
C ARG A 2 -17.64 7.43 29.24
N THR A 3 -17.23 6.51 30.09
CA THR A 3 -15.95 6.50 30.83
C THR A 3 -15.05 5.33 30.42
N ARG A 4 -15.17 4.84 29.18
CA ARG A 4 -14.31 3.78 28.67
C ARG A 4 -13.78 4.08 27.27
N LEU A 5 -13.26 5.29 27.13
CA LEU A 5 -12.40 5.72 26.01
C LEU A 5 -11.00 6.17 26.51
N GLU A 6 -10.70 6.00 27.80
CA GLU A 6 -9.42 6.32 28.44
C GLU A 6 -8.34 5.22 28.23
N THR A 7 -8.06 4.77 27.00
CA THR A 7 -7.08 3.67 26.83
C THR A 7 -6.16 3.74 25.62
N TYR A 8 -5.89 4.93 25.07
CA TYR A 8 -4.73 5.08 24.17
C TYR A 8 -3.94 6.38 24.38
N GLU A 9 -4.59 7.48 24.75
CA GLU A 9 -3.88 8.72 25.06
C GLU A 9 -3.30 8.74 26.49
N GLU A 10 -3.98 8.14 27.47
CA GLU A 10 -3.58 8.17 28.89
C GLU A 10 -2.49 7.14 29.27
N ILE A 11 -2.28 6.11 28.46
CA ILE A 11 -1.20 5.13 28.67
C ILE A 11 0.13 5.67 28.13
N SER A 12 0.11 6.73 27.31
CA SER A 12 1.34 7.35 26.77
C SER A 12 2.09 8.24 27.76
N SER A 13 1.49 8.56 28.92
CA SER A 13 2.08 9.48 29.90
C SER A 13 2.89 8.83 31.03
N GLU A 14 3.01 7.49 31.08
CA GLU A 14 3.95 6.85 32.00
C GLU A 14 5.34 6.74 31.37
N GLN A 15 6.03 7.86 31.39
CA GLN A 15 7.48 8.05 31.49
C GLN A 15 8.35 6.75 31.52
N ASN A 16 8.50 6.04 30.39
CA ASN A 16 9.62 5.12 30.07
C ASN A 16 9.60 4.57 28.63
N ASP A 17 8.49 4.65 27.89
CA ASP A 17 8.41 4.12 26.51
C ASP A 17 8.90 5.10 25.42
N ILE A 18 9.06 6.39 25.76
CA ILE A 18 9.39 7.46 24.82
C ILE A 18 10.85 7.43 24.33
N ASP A 19 11.73 6.64 24.95
CA ASP A 19 13.17 6.68 24.62
C ASP A 19 13.81 5.34 24.23
N VAL A 20 13.01 4.32 23.87
CA VAL A 20 13.59 3.08 23.33
C VAL A 20 14.34 3.37 22.03
N PHE A 21 13.82 4.27 21.20
CA PHE A 21 14.41 4.61 19.90
C PHE A 21 15.56 5.61 19.96
N ALA A 22 15.67 6.46 20.98
CA ALA A 22 16.73 7.49 20.97
C ALA A 22 18.12 6.94 21.27
N ASN A 23 18.21 5.73 21.84
CA ASN A 23 19.48 5.02 22.03
C ASN A 23 19.83 4.10 20.85
N LEU A 24 19.02 4.09 19.79
CA LEU A 24 19.26 3.29 18.60
C LEU A 24 19.87 4.14 17.48
N THR A 25 20.67 3.51 16.63
CA THR A 25 21.31 4.15 15.48
C THR A 25 21.04 3.29 14.26
N PHE A 26 20.22 3.80 13.35
CA PHE A 26 19.83 3.10 12.14
C PHE A 26 20.78 3.44 10.99
N ARG A 27 21.28 2.41 10.30
CA ARG A 27 21.99 2.58 9.02
C ARG A 27 21.04 2.60 7.84
N PHE A 28 19.93 1.87 7.95
CA PHE A 28 18.86 1.90 6.96
C PHE A 28 18.20 3.28 6.93
N THR A 29 17.84 3.74 5.74
CA THR A 29 17.09 4.98 5.54
C THR A 29 16.03 4.75 4.47
N CYS A 30 14.88 5.40 4.61
CA CYS A 30 13.83 5.40 3.58
C CYS A 30 14.18 6.20 2.33
N LYS A 31 15.33 6.88 2.31
CA LYS A 31 15.82 7.60 1.14
C LYS A 31 15.96 6.66 -0.05
N ASP A 32 15.37 7.05 -1.18
CA ASP A 32 15.35 6.30 -2.44
C ASP A 32 14.65 4.93 -2.34
N MET A 33 13.89 4.69 -1.26
CA MET A 33 13.07 3.49 -1.09
C MET A 33 11.61 3.81 -1.43
N PRO A 34 10.90 2.94 -2.16
CA PRO A 34 9.45 3.02 -2.32
C PRO A 34 8.73 2.98 -0.98
N SER A 35 7.50 3.48 -0.93
CA SER A 35 6.61 3.28 0.21
C SER A 35 6.44 1.78 0.52
N GLY A 36 6.59 1.39 1.78
CA GLY A 36 6.55 -0.01 2.16
C GLY A 36 7.23 -0.33 3.49
N PHE A 37 7.46 -1.62 3.73
CA PHE A 37 8.01 -2.14 4.97
C PHE A 37 9.39 -2.74 4.72
N TYR A 38 10.37 -2.41 5.56
CA TYR A 38 11.78 -2.77 5.35
C TYR A 38 12.39 -3.34 6.63
N ALA A 39 12.72 -4.62 6.61
CA ALA A 39 13.35 -5.32 7.72
C ALA A 39 14.73 -4.73 8.06
N ASP A 40 14.98 -4.41 9.33
CA ASP A 40 16.29 -3.92 9.74
C ASP A 40 17.20 -5.10 10.15
N MET A 41 18.09 -5.48 9.24
CA MET A 41 19.05 -6.56 9.44
C MET A 41 20.10 -6.25 10.52
N ASP A 42 20.43 -4.97 10.76
CA ASP A 42 21.37 -4.58 11.83
C ASP A 42 20.77 -4.86 13.23
N TYR A 43 19.44 -4.96 13.31
CA TYR A 43 18.69 -5.28 14.53
C TYR A 43 18.06 -6.67 14.50
N ASN A 44 18.64 -7.61 13.74
CA ASN A 44 18.14 -8.99 13.58
C ASN A 44 16.66 -9.05 13.23
N CYS A 45 16.17 -8.09 12.43
CA CYS A 45 14.79 -7.97 11.99
C CYS A 45 13.77 -7.85 13.14
N ARG A 46 14.20 -7.58 14.38
CA ARG A 46 13.29 -7.19 15.48
C ARG A 46 12.74 -5.78 15.29
N ILE A 47 13.43 -4.99 14.49
CA ILE A 47 12.99 -3.68 14.02
C ILE A 47 12.77 -3.77 12.52
N PHE A 48 11.74 -3.09 12.05
CA PHE A 48 11.54 -2.79 10.64
C PHE A 48 11.21 -1.30 10.48
N HIS A 49 11.40 -0.76 9.29
CA HIS A 49 11.10 0.62 8.94
C HIS A 49 9.86 0.66 8.06
N VAL A 50 8.94 1.55 8.41
CA VAL A 50 7.82 1.93 7.54
C VAL A 50 8.27 3.15 6.77
N CYS A 51 8.41 3.02 5.46
CA CYS A 51 8.74 4.14 4.58
C CYS A 51 7.48 4.68 3.92
N GLU A 52 7.44 6.00 3.81
CA GLU A 52 6.41 6.77 3.15
C GLU A 52 6.99 7.49 1.93
N ASN A 53 6.11 8.16 1.17
CA ASN A 53 6.53 8.92 0.00
C ASN A 53 7.54 10.00 0.38
N SER A 54 8.45 10.33 -0.54
CA SER A 54 9.48 11.37 -0.37
C SER A 54 10.67 11.01 0.53
N GLY A 55 10.80 9.73 0.93
CA GLY A 55 11.95 9.20 1.65
C GLY A 55 11.88 9.39 3.17
N ASP A 56 10.72 9.82 3.68
CA ASP A 56 10.40 9.85 5.11
C ASP A 56 9.99 8.44 5.60
N GLY A 57 10.08 8.23 6.92
CA GLY A 57 9.66 6.97 7.54
C GLY A 57 9.96 6.91 9.04
N PHE A 58 9.57 5.80 9.66
CA PHE A 58 9.77 5.57 11.09
C PHE A 58 10.05 4.09 11.40
N PRO A 59 10.86 3.81 12.44
CA PRO A 59 11.12 2.45 12.89
C PRO A 59 9.95 1.91 13.72
N VAL A 60 9.76 0.59 13.68
CA VAL A 60 8.78 -0.15 14.48
C VAL A 60 9.46 -1.39 15.07
N ILE A 61 9.27 -1.61 16.37
CA ILE A 61 9.76 -2.80 17.07
C ILE A 61 8.66 -3.86 17.08
N CYS A 62 8.99 -5.09 16.68
CA CYS A 62 8.11 -6.24 16.84
C CYS A 62 7.91 -6.58 18.33
N ALA A 63 6.67 -6.83 18.74
CA ALA A 63 6.33 -7.17 20.13
C ALA A 63 6.73 -8.61 20.50
N ASN A 64 6.73 -8.94 21.80
CA ASN A 64 6.90 -10.30 22.33
C ASN A 64 8.08 -11.08 21.75
N ASP A 65 9.21 -10.40 21.52
CA ASP A 65 10.43 -10.99 20.96
C ASP A 65 10.29 -11.61 19.55
N THR A 66 9.20 -11.29 18.84
CA THR A 66 8.99 -11.73 17.45
C THR A 66 9.92 -11.00 16.47
N VAL A 67 10.03 -11.55 15.26
CA VAL A 67 10.90 -11.05 14.19
C VAL A 67 10.06 -10.72 12.96
N PHE A 68 10.41 -9.63 12.28
CA PHE A 68 9.72 -9.21 11.07
C PHE A 68 10.10 -10.09 9.88
N ASP A 69 9.14 -10.82 9.35
CA ASP A 69 9.24 -11.52 8.07
C ASP A 69 8.99 -10.53 6.93
N GLN A 70 10.05 -10.13 6.23
CA GLN A 70 9.96 -9.21 5.10
C GLN A 70 9.07 -9.71 3.96
N LYS A 71 9.04 -11.03 3.72
CA LYS A 71 8.30 -11.64 2.61
C LYS A 71 6.79 -11.57 2.87
N GLN A 72 6.39 -11.86 4.11
CA GLN A 72 4.98 -11.83 4.53
C GLN A 72 4.55 -10.45 5.08
N ARG A 73 5.51 -9.58 5.41
CA ARG A 73 5.33 -8.24 6.00
C ARG A 73 4.58 -8.25 7.33
N ILE A 74 4.92 -9.22 8.17
CA ILE A 74 4.35 -9.40 9.50
C ILE A 74 5.45 -9.71 10.52
N CYS A 75 5.24 -9.37 11.78
CA CYS A 75 6.03 -9.91 12.88
C CYS A 75 5.54 -11.32 13.21
N THR A 76 6.46 -12.28 13.28
CA THR A 76 6.15 -13.69 13.54
C THR A 76 7.18 -14.31 14.50
N ASP A 77 6.76 -15.36 15.19
CA ASP A 77 7.58 -16.22 16.06
C ASP A 77 8.19 -17.41 15.30
N ASP A 78 8.04 -17.49 13.97
CA ASP A 78 8.64 -18.55 13.16
C ASP A 78 10.18 -18.50 13.24
N GLU A 79 10.77 -19.62 13.64
CA GLU A 79 12.22 -19.77 13.78
C GLU A 79 12.96 -19.84 12.43
N ASN A 80 12.24 -20.03 11.31
CA ASN A 80 12.82 -20.21 9.98
C ASN A 80 12.94 -18.90 9.18
N ILE A 81 12.68 -17.74 9.78
CA ILE A 81 12.83 -16.45 9.10
C ILE A 81 14.31 -16.16 8.83
N ASP A 82 14.69 -16.15 7.54
CA ASP A 82 16.03 -15.78 7.10
C ASP A 82 16.20 -14.26 7.04
N CYS A 83 16.43 -13.67 8.22
CA CYS A 83 16.61 -12.22 8.35
C CYS A 83 17.80 -11.68 7.53
N GLN A 84 18.89 -12.45 7.38
CA GLN A 84 20.10 -11.98 6.70
C GLN A 84 19.87 -11.73 5.20
N HIS A 85 18.91 -12.44 4.62
CA HIS A 85 18.49 -12.28 3.22
C HIS A 85 17.15 -11.56 3.08
N ALA A 86 16.68 -10.87 4.13
CA ALA A 86 15.40 -10.15 4.10
C ALA A 86 15.35 -9.12 2.94
N HIS A 87 16.47 -8.45 2.67
CA HIS A 87 16.59 -7.46 1.57
C HIS A 87 16.23 -8.01 0.19
N GLU A 88 16.36 -9.32 -0.04
CA GLU A 88 15.97 -9.97 -1.30
C GLU A 88 14.47 -9.86 -1.58
N TRP A 89 13.67 -9.60 -0.55
CA TRP A 89 12.21 -9.47 -0.62
C TRP A 89 11.72 -8.01 -0.65
N TYR A 90 12.61 -7.02 -0.65
CA TYR A 90 12.22 -5.59 -0.68
C TYR A 90 11.41 -5.20 -1.91
N TYR A 91 11.65 -5.86 -3.05
CA TYR A 91 10.91 -5.62 -4.29
C TYR A 91 9.40 -5.84 -4.14
N LEU A 92 8.97 -6.64 -3.15
CA LEU A 92 7.56 -6.88 -2.89
C LEU A 92 6.82 -5.58 -2.52
N ASN A 93 7.50 -4.59 -1.93
CA ASN A 93 6.89 -3.31 -1.58
C ASN A 93 6.36 -2.56 -2.81
N GLU A 94 6.97 -2.72 -3.99
CA GLU A 94 6.48 -2.13 -5.23
C GLU A 94 5.30 -2.92 -5.84
N LEU A 95 5.27 -4.25 -5.64
CA LEU A 95 4.23 -5.12 -6.22
C LEU A 95 2.87 -4.99 -5.54
N SER A 96 2.81 -4.43 -4.32
CA SER A 96 1.52 -4.20 -3.66
C SER A 96 0.65 -3.17 -4.38
N TYR A 97 1.26 -2.26 -5.14
CA TYR A 97 0.52 -1.26 -5.91
C TYR A 97 -0.04 -1.78 -7.23
N SER A 98 0.43 -2.92 -7.76
CA SER A 98 -0.04 -3.46 -9.04
C SER A 98 -1.32 -4.30 -8.91
N ALA A 99 -1.57 -4.92 -7.75
CA ALA A 99 -2.79 -5.71 -7.53
C ALA A 99 -4.06 -4.84 -7.50
N ASP A 100 -3.95 -3.59 -7.08
CA ASP A 100 -5.06 -2.63 -7.07
C ASP A 100 -5.40 -2.10 -8.47
N ILE A 101 -4.45 -2.16 -9.42
CA ILE A 101 -4.67 -1.74 -10.81
C ILE A 101 -5.38 -2.85 -11.58
N GLU A 102 -5.02 -4.12 -11.36
CA GLU A 102 -5.69 -5.24 -12.04
C GLU A 102 -7.17 -5.37 -11.63
N SER A 103 -7.52 -4.99 -10.39
CA SER A 103 -8.94 -4.93 -9.97
C SER A 103 -9.72 -3.75 -10.57
N ARG A 104 -9.05 -2.75 -11.16
CA ARG A 104 -9.68 -1.53 -11.74
C ARG A 104 -9.63 -1.46 -13.26
N THR A 105 -8.80 -2.25 -13.94
CA THR A 105 -8.72 -2.26 -15.42
C THR A 105 -9.67 -3.26 -16.09
N THR A 106 -10.13 -4.30 -15.39
CA THR A 106 -11.01 -5.32 -15.99
C THR A 106 -12.43 -4.82 -16.26
N ILE A 107 -12.89 -3.76 -15.58
CA ILE A 107 -14.24 -3.19 -15.79
C ILE A 107 -14.33 -2.40 -17.11
N THR A 108 -13.21 -1.89 -17.65
CA THR A 108 -13.22 -1.09 -18.88
C THR A 108 -13.17 -1.92 -20.17
N GLU A 109 -12.70 -3.17 -20.12
CA GLU A 109 -12.64 -4.03 -21.32
C GLU A 109 -13.96 -4.77 -21.59
N GLU A 110 -14.81 -5.00 -20.58
CA GLU A 110 -16.11 -5.68 -20.78
C GLU A 110 -17.17 -4.83 -21.52
N ILE A 111 -16.89 -3.54 -21.85
CA ILE A 111 -17.88 -2.65 -22.49
C ILE A 111 -17.60 -2.45 -24.00
N MET A 112 -16.58 -3.10 -24.58
CA MET A 112 -16.23 -2.91 -26.00
C MET A 112 -16.61 -4.06 -26.95
N GLU A 113 -17.36 -5.07 -26.50
CA GLU A 113 -17.71 -6.24 -27.32
C GLU A 113 -19.22 -6.43 -27.57
N GLU A 114 -20.00 -5.37 -27.83
CA GLU A 114 -21.31 -5.55 -28.49
C GLU A 114 -21.60 -4.42 -29.49
N ASP A 115 -20.87 -4.40 -30.61
CA ASP A 115 -21.44 -3.87 -31.87
C ASP A 115 -20.97 -4.70 -33.07
N GLU A 116 -21.86 -5.54 -33.61
CA GLU A 116 -22.38 -5.40 -34.98
C GLU A 116 -23.20 -6.64 -35.37
N SER A 117 -24.52 -6.47 -35.62
CA SER A 117 -25.15 -7.13 -36.78
C SER A 117 -26.49 -6.50 -37.22
N LYS A 118 -26.54 -6.14 -38.51
CA LYS A 118 -27.65 -6.27 -39.50
C LYS A 118 -28.77 -5.20 -39.60
N VAL A 119 -28.61 -4.34 -40.61
CA VAL A 119 -29.44 -4.16 -41.84
C VAL A 119 -30.91 -4.62 -41.78
N ASP A 120 -31.85 -3.65 -41.76
CA ASP A 120 -32.92 -3.38 -42.78
C ASP A 120 -34.06 -2.56 -42.13
N GLN A 121 -34.35 -1.36 -42.65
CA GLN A 121 -35.66 -1.00 -43.24
C GLN A 121 -35.67 0.48 -43.69
N GLU A 122 -36.03 0.68 -44.96
CA GLU A 122 -36.17 1.97 -45.65
C GLU A 122 -37.44 2.77 -45.26
N ASP A 123 -37.39 4.07 -45.62
CA ASP A 123 -38.45 5.08 -45.79
C ASP A 123 -38.97 5.78 -44.51
N ILE A 124 -38.90 7.12 -44.35
CA ILE A 124 -39.65 8.16 -45.10
C ILE A 124 -39.02 9.58 -44.88
N VAL A 125 -38.62 10.21 -46.00
CA VAL A 125 -38.31 11.63 -46.38
C VAL A 125 -37.79 12.75 -45.42
N PRO A 126 -36.88 13.61 -45.91
CA PRO A 126 -36.27 14.72 -45.17
C PRO A 126 -37.08 16.03 -45.29
N SER A 127 -37.04 16.87 -44.25
CA SER A 127 -37.46 18.28 -44.38
C SER A 127 -36.28 19.19 -44.02
N VAL A 128 -35.51 19.54 -45.05
CA VAL A 128 -34.54 20.63 -45.01
C VAL A 128 -35.32 21.92 -45.29
N LEU A 129 -35.33 22.84 -44.34
CA LEU A 129 -35.95 24.16 -44.47
C LEU A 129 -35.02 25.06 -45.31
N PRO A 130 -35.44 25.63 -46.46
CA PRO A 130 -34.67 26.63 -47.17
C PRO A 130 -35.05 28.04 -46.72
N LEU A 131 -34.02 28.88 -46.56
CA LEU A 131 -34.12 30.32 -46.31
C LEU A 131 -34.39 31.09 -47.62
N MET A 132 -35.38 32.01 -47.53
CA MET A 132 -35.55 33.31 -48.24
C MET A 132 -35.85 33.36 -49.76
N ILE A 133 -36.87 34.15 -50.15
CA ILE A 133 -36.79 35.43 -50.91
C ILE A 133 -38.21 35.99 -51.19
N ASP A 134 -38.35 37.30 -50.96
CA ASP A 134 -39.43 38.30 -51.19
C ASP A 134 -40.80 38.17 -50.49
#